data_AF-A0A3N2N0S0-F1
#
_entry.id   AF-A0A3N2N0S0-F1
#
_cell.length_a   1.000
_cell.length_b   1.000
_cell.length_c   1.000
_cell.angle_alpha   90.00
_cell.angle_beta   90.00
_cell.angle_gamma   90.00
#
_symmetry.space_group_name_H-M   'P 1'
#
loop_
_entity.id
_entity.type
_entity.pdbx_description
1 polymer ?
#
loop_
_entity_poly.entity_id
_entity_poly.type
_entity_poly.pdbx_seq_one_letter_code
_entity_poly.pdbx_strand_id
1 'polypeptide(L)'
;MAKKKKHKPQPPTEYVEVEVNHGMFEDYLQYGPQYDTVNECPIFEGETEFVARQSFKKQPKDVKELLKDIMVNFVTDYWQTCRQIPVDGDLKQLRKNALDALLHDLRIYLKDDKEVTQFLNGCVATTINRLLKAEKASNNV
;
A
#
# COMPACT_ATOMS: atom_id res chain seq x y z
N MET A 1 -13.08 -13.60 -47.01
CA MET A 1 -12.43 -14.28 -45.85
C MET A 1 -12.09 -13.23 -44.79
N ALA A 2 -12.88 -13.13 -43.72
CA ALA A 2 -12.67 -12.12 -42.67
C ALA A 2 -11.58 -12.56 -41.68
N LYS A 3 -10.54 -11.75 -41.52
CA LYS A 3 -9.44 -12.00 -40.57
C LYS A 3 -9.97 -11.88 -39.13
N LYS A 4 -10.01 -13.00 -38.39
CA LYS A 4 -10.30 -13.01 -36.95
C LYS A 4 -9.25 -12.18 -36.20
N LYS A 5 -9.66 -11.07 -35.57
CA LYS A 5 -8.82 -10.29 -34.67
C LYS A 5 -8.50 -11.14 -33.44
N LYS A 6 -7.22 -11.41 -33.18
CA LYS A 6 -6.77 -12.07 -31.94
C LYS A 6 -7.04 -11.12 -30.76
N HIS A 7 -7.93 -11.51 -29.85
CA HIS A 7 -8.00 -10.88 -28.53
C HIS A 7 -6.70 -11.16 -27.80
N LYS A 8 -6.01 -10.10 -27.38
CA LYS A 8 -4.85 -10.19 -26.49
C LYS A 8 -5.40 -10.62 -25.12
N PRO A 9 -4.88 -11.68 -24.48
CA PRO A 9 -5.33 -12.06 -23.15
C PRO A 9 -5.09 -10.86 -22.21
N GLN A 10 -6.14 -10.46 -21.49
CA GLN A 10 -5.98 -9.47 -20.43
C GLN A 10 -5.05 -10.06 -19.36
N PRO A 11 -4.10 -9.29 -18.82
CA PRO A 11 -3.30 -9.77 -17.70
C PRO A 11 -4.23 -10.15 -16.53
N PRO A 12 -3.90 -11.18 -15.74
CA PRO A 12 -4.70 -11.57 -14.60
C PRO A 12 -4.82 -10.36 -13.65
N THR A 13 -6.05 -9.94 -13.37
CA THR A 13 -6.33 -8.90 -12.37
C THR A 13 -5.97 -9.49 -11.02
N GLU A 14 -4.91 -8.98 -10.41
CA GLU A 14 -4.45 -9.36 -9.07
C GLU A 14 -5.32 -8.60 -8.06
N TYR A 15 -6.06 -9.34 -7.25
CA TYR A 15 -6.92 -8.81 -6.18
C TYR A 15 -6.25 -9.06 -4.83
N VAL A 16 -6.44 -8.13 -3.90
CA VAL A 16 -6.07 -8.32 -2.50
C VAL A 16 -7.34 -8.20 -1.66
N GLU A 17 -7.56 -9.19 -0.81
CA GLU A 17 -8.59 -9.17 0.22
C GLU A 17 -8.17 -8.16 1.30
N VAL A 18 -8.99 -7.14 1.53
CA VAL A 18 -8.80 -6.19 2.63
C VAL A 18 -9.82 -6.54 3.70
N GLU A 19 -9.32 -6.86 4.89
CA GLU A 19 -10.13 -7.15 6.06
C GLU A 19 -10.89 -5.87 6.47
N VAL A 20 -12.22 -5.94 6.48
CA VAL A 20 -13.08 -4.81 6.86
C VAL A 20 -13.17 -4.75 8.38
N ASN A 21 -12.99 -3.57 8.98
CA ASN A 21 -13.18 -3.40 10.41
C ASN A 21 -14.68 -3.27 10.71
N HIS A 22 -15.26 -4.29 11.33
CA HIS A 22 -16.71 -4.38 11.59
C HIS A 22 -17.13 -3.67 12.89
N GLY A 23 -16.20 -3.03 13.60
CA GLY A 23 -16.47 -2.31 14.84
C GLY A 23 -17.18 -3.19 15.89
N MET A 24 -18.28 -2.69 16.44
CA MET A 24 -19.09 -3.37 17.46
C MET A 24 -19.75 -4.69 16.98
N PHE A 25 -19.65 -5.01 15.69
CA PHE A 25 -20.27 -6.20 15.09
C PHE A 25 -19.33 -7.40 14.96
N GLU A 26 -18.03 -7.29 15.30
CA GLU A 26 -17.10 -8.42 15.26
C GLU A 26 -17.58 -9.62 16.11
N ASP A 27 -18.08 -9.35 17.33
CA ASP A 27 -18.59 -10.40 18.24
C ASP A 27 -19.82 -11.14 17.70
N TYR A 28 -20.52 -10.56 16.72
CA TYR A 28 -21.73 -11.15 16.12
C TYR A 28 -21.43 -11.99 14.87
N LEU A 29 -20.22 -11.93 14.32
CA LEU A 29 -19.76 -12.80 13.22
C LEU A 29 -19.65 -14.27 13.64
N GLN A 30 -19.52 -14.53 14.95
CA GLN A 30 -19.48 -15.88 15.53
C GLN A 30 -20.76 -16.71 15.28
N TYR A 31 -21.90 -16.08 14.98
CA TYR A 31 -23.20 -16.76 14.83
C TYR A 31 -23.41 -17.41 13.44
N GLY A 32 -22.44 -17.31 12.54
CA GLY A 32 -22.34 -18.13 11.33
C GLY A 32 -23.24 -17.71 10.15
N PRO A 33 -22.85 -18.05 8.91
CA PRO A 33 -23.47 -17.55 7.68
C PRO A 33 -24.91 -18.01 7.44
N GLN A 34 -25.76 -17.11 6.94
CA GLN A 34 -26.96 -17.50 6.20
C GLN A 34 -26.55 -17.82 4.75
N TYR A 35 -26.56 -19.11 4.41
CA TYR A 35 -26.03 -19.66 3.15
C TYR A 35 -26.81 -19.20 1.90
N ASP A 36 -26.08 -18.86 0.83
CA ASP A 36 -26.60 -18.93 -0.55
C ASP A 36 -26.65 -20.40 -1.00
N THR A 37 -27.85 -20.93 -1.15
CA THR A 37 -28.13 -22.33 -1.50
C THR A 37 -27.66 -22.77 -2.90
N VAL A 38 -27.13 -21.86 -3.72
CA VAL A 38 -26.68 -22.18 -5.10
C VAL A 38 -25.16 -22.36 -5.22
N ASN A 39 -24.35 -21.77 -4.32
CA ASN A 39 -22.88 -21.76 -4.48
C ASN A 39 -22.04 -22.15 -3.24
N GLU A 40 -22.65 -22.64 -2.15
CA GLU A 40 -21.97 -23.20 -0.94
C GLU A 40 -20.84 -22.34 -0.30
N CYS A 41 -20.61 -21.12 -0.76
CA CYS A 41 -19.65 -20.16 -0.21
C CYS A 41 -20.42 -19.06 0.55
N PRO A 42 -20.07 -18.77 1.82
CA PRO A 42 -20.57 -17.60 2.50
C PRO A 42 -20.14 -16.33 1.75
N ILE A 43 -21.09 -15.62 1.14
CA ILE A 43 -20.87 -14.25 0.64
C ILE A 43 -21.54 -13.34 1.66
N PHE A 44 -20.78 -12.84 2.62
CA PHE A 44 -21.26 -11.78 3.50
C PHE A 44 -21.11 -10.46 2.77
N GLU A 45 -22.23 -9.82 2.43
CA GLU A 45 -22.24 -8.47 1.85
C GLU A 45 -21.61 -7.48 2.86
N GLY A 46 -20.33 -7.15 2.67
CA GLY A 46 -19.60 -6.19 3.49
C GLY A 46 -18.35 -6.72 4.22
N GLU A 47 -18.07 -8.03 4.20
CA GLU A 47 -16.90 -8.58 4.92
C GLU A 47 -15.57 -8.48 4.18
N THR A 48 -15.58 -8.56 2.84
CA THR A 48 -14.37 -8.55 2.01
C THR A 48 -14.51 -7.59 0.85
N GLU A 49 -13.78 -6.47 0.90
CA GLU A 49 -13.67 -5.56 -0.23
C GLU A 49 -12.54 -6.04 -1.16
N PHE A 50 -12.91 -6.44 -2.38
CA PHE A 50 -11.93 -6.79 -3.41
C PHE A 50 -11.39 -5.52 -4.07
N VAL A 51 -10.24 -5.05 -3.61
CA VAL A 51 -9.57 -3.90 -4.20
C VAL A 51 -8.78 -4.33 -5.43
N ALA A 52 -9.21 -3.85 -6.60
CA ALA A 52 -8.49 -4.09 -7.85
C ALA A 52 -7.14 -3.35 -7.86
N ARG A 53 -6.08 -4.03 -8.31
CA ARG A 53 -4.76 -3.42 -8.50
C ARG A 53 -4.84 -2.20 -9.41
N GLN A 54 -4.29 -1.09 -8.91
CA GLN A 54 -4.16 0.13 -9.69
C GLN A 54 -2.73 0.35 -10.18
N SER A 55 -2.59 1.09 -11.27
CA SER A 55 -1.28 1.49 -11.79
C SER A 55 -0.83 2.80 -11.17
N PHE A 56 0.41 2.86 -10.68
CA PHE A 56 1.00 4.06 -10.09
C PHE A 56 0.94 5.28 -11.03
N LYS A 57 1.14 5.09 -12.34
CA LYS A 57 1.05 6.19 -13.32
C LYS A 57 -0.32 6.85 -13.35
N LYS A 58 -1.36 6.05 -13.19
CA LYS A 58 -2.76 6.49 -13.24
C LYS A 58 -3.24 7.15 -11.93
N GLN A 59 -2.44 7.11 -10.87
CA GLN A 59 -2.80 7.74 -9.60
C GLN A 59 -2.75 9.27 -9.72
N PRO A 60 -3.72 9.98 -9.10
CA PRO A 60 -3.72 11.44 -9.04
C PRO A 60 -2.51 11.95 -8.26
N LYS A 61 -2.19 13.24 -8.45
CA LYS A 61 -1.03 13.86 -7.80
C LYS A 61 -1.16 13.80 -6.27
N ASP A 62 -2.36 14.06 -5.76
CA ASP A 62 -2.66 14.10 -4.33
C ASP A 62 -2.36 12.76 -3.64
N VAL A 63 -2.70 11.63 -4.29
CA VAL A 63 -2.39 10.27 -3.77
C VAL A 63 -0.88 10.01 -3.76
N LYS A 64 -0.15 10.51 -4.76
CA LYS A 64 1.32 10.38 -4.80
C LYS A 64 2.01 11.24 -3.75
N GLU A 65 1.47 12.43 -3.48
CA GLU A 65 1.93 13.30 -2.40
C GLU A 65 1.65 12.68 -1.03
N LEU A 66 0.45 12.14 -0.81
CA LEU A 66 0.13 11.41 0.42
C LEU A 66 1.05 10.20 0.63
N LEU A 67 1.25 9.38 -0.41
CA LEU A 67 2.15 8.23 -0.32
C LEU A 67 3.59 8.66 0.02
N LYS A 68 4.03 9.80 -0.52
CA LYS A 68 5.31 10.38 -0.17
C LYS A 68 5.33 10.80 1.30
N ASP A 69 4.32 11.50 1.80
CA ASP A 69 4.26 11.95 3.19
C ASP A 69 4.24 10.77 4.18
N ILE A 70 3.47 9.72 3.88
CA ILE A 70 3.47 8.46 4.62
C ILE A 70 4.89 7.87 4.69
N MET A 71 5.58 7.79 3.54
CA MET A 71 6.95 7.28 3.50
C MET A 71 7.93 8.17 4.29
N VAL A 72 7.78 9.50 4.22
CA VAL A 72 8.61 10.43 4.99
C VAL A 72 8.42 10.22 6.49
N ASN A 73 7.18 10.03 6.95
CA ASN A 73 6.88 9.77 8.35
C ASN A 73 7.55 8.47 8.82
N PHE A 74 7.33 7.35 8.11
CA PHE A 74 7.94 6.08 8.47
C PHE A 74 9.48 6.12 8.48
N VAL A 75 10.09 6.80 7.51
CA VAL A 75 11.56 6.99 7.48
C VAL A 75 12.04 7.85 8.65
N THR A 76 11.27 8.88 9.03
CA THR A 76 11.62 9.75 10.15
C THR A 76 11.53 8.99 11.47
N ASP A 77 10.48 8.20 11.68
CA ASP A 77 10.31 7.36 12.87
C ASP A 77 11.41 6.31 12.96
N TYR A 78 11.76 5.67 11.83
CA TYR A 78 12.89 4.75 11.76
C TYR A 78 14.22 5.43 12.11
N TRP A 79 14.46 6.64 11.58
CA TRP A 79 15.65 7.41 11.89
C TRP A 79 15.75 7.78 13.37
N GLN A 80 14.65 8.20 13.99
CA GLN A 80 14.66 8.55 15.42
C GLN A 80 14.88 7.31 16.30
N THR A 81 14.31 6.17 15.93
CA THR A 81 14.36 4.94 16.73
C THR A 81 15.70 4.20 16.58
N CYS A 82 16.14 3.98 15.34
CA CYS A 82 17.31 3.17 15.04
C CYS A 82 18.58 4.01 14.84
N ARG A 83 18.45 5.32 14.54
CA ARG A 83 19.57 6.22 14.20
C ARG A 83 20.47 5.69 13.10
N GLN A 84 19.87 4.97 12.16
CA GLN A 84 20.55 4.34 11.02
C GLN A 84 19.84 4.62 9.71
N ILE A 85 20.59 4.55 8.62
CA ILE A 85 20.04 4.66 7.27
C ILE A 85 19.42 3.30 6.94
N PRO A 86 18.12 3.22 6.64
CA PRO A 86 17.49 1.96 6.28
C PRO A 86 18.09 1.42 4.97
N VAL A 87 18.57 0.18 5.01
CA VAL A 87 19.21 -0.50 3.87
C VAL A 87 18.46 -1.77 3.52
N ASP A 88 18.39 -2.06 2.23
CA ASP A 88 17.85 -3.30 1.64
C ASP A 88 16.57 -3.86 2.31
N GLY A 89 16.70 -4.79 3.26
CA GLY A 89 15.60 -5.40 3.99
C GLY A 89 14.71 -4.40 4.75
N ASP A 90 15.31 -3.46 5.48
CA ASP A 90 14.57 -2.43 6.22
C ASP A 90 13.83 -1.51 5.25
N LEU A 91 14.48 -1.17 4.14
CA LEU A 91 13.88 -0.34 3.10
C LEU A 91 12.70 -1.06 2.44
N LYS A 92 12.80 -2.38 2.22
CA LYS A 92 11.70 -3.19 1.71
C LYS A 92 10.52 -3.25 2.68
N GLN A 93 10.79 -3.37 3.99
CA GLN A 93 9.76 -3.31 5.01
C GLN A 93 9.07 -1.95 5.06
N LEU A 94 9.83 -0.85 5.05
CA LEU A 94 9.28 0.51 5.02
C LEU A 94 8.40 0.74 3.79
N ARG A 95 8.84 0.28 2.61
CA ARG A 95 8.01 0.36 1.39
C ARG A 95 6.71 -0.43 1.54
N LYS A 96 6.78 -1.65 2.07
CA LYS A 96 5.60 -2.48 2.29
C LYS A 96 4.63 -1.78 3.25
N ASN A 97 5.11 -1.28 4.38
CA ASN A 97 4.28 -0.57 5.35
C ASN A 97 3.64 0.70 4.75
N ALA A 98 4.36 1.45 3.92
CA ALA A 98 3.80 2.61 3.22
C ALA A 98 2.68 2.22 2.24
N LEU A 99 2.83 1.08 1.55
CA LEU A 99 1.80 0.56 0.65
C LEU A 99 0.59 -0.01 1.40
N ASP A 100 0.83 -0.72 2.51
CA ASP A 100 -0.23 -1.26 3.36
C ASP A 100 -1.04 -0.13 4.01
N ALA A 101 -0.39 0.95 4.46
CA ALA A 101 -1.07 2.15 4.96
C ALA A 101 -1.94 2.81 3.87
N LEU A 102 -1.44 2.91 2.64
CA LEU A 102 -2.22 3.45 1.52
C LEU A 102 -3.43 2.57 1.17
N LEU A 103 -3.24 1.25 1.23
CA LEU A 103 -4.32 0.29 1.02
C LEU A 103 -5.37 0.39 2.12
N HIS A 104 -4.95 0.52 3.37
CA HIS A 104 -5.85 0.64 4.49
C HIS A 104 -6.64 1.96 4.43
N ASP A 105 -5.97 3.10 4.22
CA ASP A 105 -6.57 4.43 4.36
C ASP A 105 -7.39 4.85 3.13
N LEU A 106 -6.92 4.52 1.92
CA LEU A 106 -7.56 4.94 0.68
C LEU A 106 -8.19 3.80 -0.12
N ARG A 107 -8.06 2.55 0.34
CA ARG A 107 -8.46 1.36 -0.43
C ARG A 107 -7.82 1.34 -1.83
N ILE A 108 -6.57 1.81 -1.93
CA ILE A 108 -5.81 1.81 -3.19
C ILE A 108 -4.73 0.74 -3.11
N TYR A 109 -4.93 -0.35 -3.85
CA TYR A 109 -3.93 -1.39 -3.98
C TYR A 109 -2.89 -1.03 -5.04
N LEU A 110 -1.67 -0.69 -4.59
CA LEU A 110 -0.49 -0.50 -5.43
C LEU A 110 0.49 -1.66 -5.21
N LYS A 111 1.01 -2.22 -6.30
CA LYS A 111 2.08 -3.21 -6.25
C LYS A 111 3.42 -2.49 -6.03
N ASP A 112 4.35 -3.14 -5.32
CA ASP A 112 5.77 -2.73 -5.26
C ASP A 112 6.46 -3.02 -6.61
N ASP A 113 6.00 -2.33 -7.66
CA ASP A 113 6.61 -2.32 -8.98
C ASP A 113 7.86 -1.42 -8.96
N LYS A 114 8.77 -1.61 -9.93
CA LYS A 114 10.03 -0.85 -10.03
C LYS A 114 9.84 0.67 -9.95
N GLU A 115 8.75 1.19 -10.50
CA GLU A 115 8.46 2.63 -10.48
C GLU A 115 8.08 3.14 -9.08
N VAL A 116 7.26 2.38 -8.36
CA VAL A 116 6.88 2.69 -6.96
C VAL A 116 8.11 2.58 -6.07
N THR A 117 8.90 1.51 -6.24
CA THR A 117 10.17 1.32 -5.55
C THR A 117 11.12 2.50 -5.76
N GLN A 118 11.30 2.94 -7.02
CA GLN A 118 12.19 4.06 -7.34
C GLN A 118 11.70 5.38 -6.73
N PHE A 119 10.38 5.63 -6.77
CA PHE A 119 9.76 6.81 -6.18
C PHE A 119 9.96 6.85 -4.65
N LEU A 120 9.64 5.76 -3.96
CA LEU A 120 9.77 5.66 -2.50
C LEU A 120 11.23 5.74 -2.05
N ASN A 121 12.14 5.05 -2.75
CA ASN A 121 13.58 5.10 -2.43
C ASN A 121 14.14 6.53 -2.61
N GLY A 122 13.70 7.26 -3.63
CA GLY A 122 14.09 8.65 -3.84
C GLY A 122 13.61 9.56 -2.68
N CYS A 123 12.42 9.27 -2.14
CA CYS A 123 11.91 9.98 -0.96
C CYS A 123 12.79 9.72 0.26
N VAL A 124 13.15 8.46 0.54
CA VAL A 124 14.01 8.09 1.67
C VAL A 124 15.33 8.85 1.64
N ALA A 125 16.04 8.82 0.51
CA ALA A 125 17.32 9.50 0.37
C ALA A 125 17.20 11.01 0.62
N THR A 126 16.13 11.64 0.13
CA THR A 126 15.89 13.07 0.33
C THR A 126 15.61 13.39 1.80
N THR A 127 14.80 12.59 2.47
CA THR A 127 14.44 12.75 3.89
C THR A 127 15.64 12.58 4.80
N ILE A 128 16.42 11.51 4.63
CA ILE A 128 17.63 11.26 5.42
C ILE A 128 18.63 12.40 5.25
N ASN A 129 18.85 12.88 4.02
CA ASN A 129 19.72 14.03 3.79
C ASN A 129 19.24 15.31 4.49
N ARG A 130 17.92 15.53 4.57
CA ARG A 130 17.33 16.65 5.30
C ARG A 130 17.56 16.52 6.82
N LEU A 131 17.35 15.32 7.37
CA LEU A 131 17.56 15.02 8.79
C LEU A 131 19.04 15.21 9.18
N LEU A 132 19.97 14.66 8.39
CA LEU A 132 21.41 14.83 8.60
C LEU A 132 21.85 16.30 8.55
N LYS A 133 21.27 17.11 7.65
CA LYS A 133 21.56 18.55 7.59
C LYS A 133 21.04 19.30 8.80
N ALA A 134 19.83 18.96 9.27
CA ALA A 134 19.25 19.57 10.46
C ALA A 134 20.11 19.31 11.71
N GLU A 135 20.61 18.08 11.87
CA GLU A 135 21.49 17.70 12.99
C GLU A 135 22.84 18.42 12.94
N LYS A 136 23.42 18.57 11.75
CA LYS A 136 24.65 19.35 11.58
C LYS A 136 24.44 20.82 11.92
N ALA A 137 23.28 21.39 11.60
CA ALA A 137 22.97 22.78 11.93
C ALA A 137 22.77 22.97 13.44
N SER A 138 22.12 22.02 14.13
CA SER A 138 21.91 22.08 15.58
C SER A 138 23.19 21.86 16.39
N ASN A 139 24.13 21.05 15.89
CA ASN A 139 25.40 20.77 16.57
C ASN A 139 26.47 21.87 16.37
N ASN A 140 26.21 22.86 15.51
CA ASN A 140 27.16 23.92 15.17
C ASN A 140 26.75 25.29 15.77
N VAL A 141 25.87 25.25 16.77
CA VAL A 141 25.41 26.37 17.63
C VAL A 141 25.79 26.03 19.06
#